data_AF-Q8RLY1-F1
#
_entry.id   AF-Q8RLY1-F1
#
_cell.length_a   1.000
_cell.length_b   1.000
_cell.length_c   1.000
_cell.angle_alpha   90.00
_cell.angle_beta   90.00
_cell.angle_gamma   90.00
#
_symmetry.space_group_name_H-M   'P 1'
#
loop_
_entity.id
_entity.type
_entity.pdbx_description
1 polymer ?
#
loop_
_entity_poly.entity_id
_entity_poly.type
_entity_poly.pdbx_seq_one_letter_code
_entity_poly.pdbx_strand_id
1 'polypeptide(L)' 'DLIKKQKIEKVIIATNFTQDGQTTANYLRFLLDDFDLKIYRLGMGLPYNSSIDYADSFSLKGAFENKQLIKDKKA' A
#
# COMPACT_ATOMS: atom_id res chain seq x y z
N ASP A 1 -13.26 -3.32 18.77
CA ASP A 1 -13.44 -4.62 19.48
C ASP A 1 -12.79 -5.83 18.83
N LEU A 2 -13.07 -6.13 17.56
CA LEU A 2 -12.50 -7.29 16.86
C LEU A 2 -10.97 -7.39 17.01
N ILE A 3 -10.28 -6.26 16.77
CA ILE A 3 -8.81 -6.14 16.84
C ILE A 3 -8.28 -6.58 18.22
N LYS A 4 -8.89 -6.10 19.30
CA LYS A 4 -8.50 -6.46 20.68
C LYS A 4 -8.81 -7.92 20.99
N LYS A 5 -10.00 -8.40 20.60
CA LYS A 5 -10.45 -9.77 20.88
C LYS A 5 -9.59 -10.83 20.17
N GLN A 6 -9.21 -10.58 18.92
CA GLN A 6 -8.42 -11.52 18.12
C GLN A 6 -6.92 -11.25 18.16
N LYS A 7 -6.46 -10.25 18.93
CA LYS A 7 -5.05 -9.86 19.01
C LYS A 7 -4.43 -9.65 17.63
N ILE A 8 -5.13 -8.87 16.79
CA ILE A 8 -4.65 -8.60 15.43
C ILE A 8 -3.42 -7.71 15.48
N GLU A 9 -2.29 -8.23 14.98
CA GLU A 9 -1.02 -7.50 14.92
C GLU A 9 -0.84 -6.73 13.61
N LYS A 10 -1.61 -7.08 12.56
CA LYS A 10 -1.44 -6.54 11.21
C LYS A 10 -2.78 -6.34 10.51
N VAL A 11 -2.93 -5.20 9.86
CA VAL A 11 -4.08 -4.88 9.00
C VAL A 11 -3.58 -4.49 7.61
N ILE A 12 -4.20 -5.04 6.57
CA ILE A 12 -3.95 -4.65 5.18
C ILE A 12 -5.18 -3.92 4.66
N ILE A 13 -5.02 -2.66 4.28
CA ILE A 13 -6.07 -1.87 3.64
C ILE A 13 -6.03 -2.11 2.14
N ALA A 14 -7.10 -2.70 1.61
CA ALA A 14 -7.22 -3.17 0.23
C ALA A 14 -8.32 -2.43 -0.57
N THR A 15 -8.68 -1.20 -0.19
CA THR A 15 -9.58 -0.36 -1.00
C THR A 15 -8.95 -0.02 -2.35
N ASN A 16 -9.75 0.41 -3.33
CA ASN A 16 -9.23 0.84 -4.62
C ASN A 16 -8.30 2.07 -4.49
N PHE A 17 -7.42 2.30 -5.47
CA PHE A 17 -6.56 3.48 -5.54
C PHE A 17 -7.23 4.69 -6.22
N THR A 18 -8.57 4.72 -6.27
CA THR A 18 -9.34 5.91 -6.67
C THR A 18 -9.28 6.98 -5.57
N GLN A 19 -9.71 8.21 -5.88
CA GLN A 19 -9.78 9.30 -4.91
C GLN A 19 -10.57 8.93 -3.64
N ASP A 20 -11.76 8.33 -3.82
CA ASP A 20 -12.60 7.89 -2.69
C ASP A 20 -11.95 6.73 -1.93
N GLY A 21 -11.32 5.80 -2.64
CA GLY A 21 -10.62 4.68 -2.02
C GLY A 21 -9.40 5.10 -1.22
N GLN A 22 -8.67 6.13 -1.67
CA GLN A 22 -7.57 6.77 -0.94
C GLN A 22 -8.08 7.53 0.29
N THR A 23 -9.14 8.31 0.14
CA THR A 23 -9.80 9.01 1.26
C THR A 23 -10.24 8.00 2.33
N THR A 24 -10.87 6.91 1.91
CA THR A 24 -11.31 5.83 2.80
C THR A 24 -10.12 5.15 3.48
N ALA A 25 -9.05 4.85 2.74
CA ALA A 25 -7.85 4.25 3.30
C ALA A 25 -7.19 5.13 4.38
N ASN A 26 -7.11 6.44 4.12
CA ASN A 26 -6.57 7.41 5.08
C ASN A 26 -7.47 7.51 6.32
N TYR A 27 -8.78 7.52 6.13
CA TYR A 27 -9.73 7.53 7.25
C TYR A 27 -9.60 6.27 8.12
N LEU A 28 -9.50 5.08 7.50
CA LEU A 28 -9.27 3.83 8.22
C LEU A 28 -7.93 3.84 8.97
N ARG A 29 -6.87 4.39 8.38
CA ARG A 29 -5.59 4.57 9.07
C ARG A 29 -5.76 5.40 10.34
N PHE A 30 -6.43 6.56 10.26
CA PHE A 30 -6.67 7.41 11.43
C PHE A 30 -7.49 6.70 12.52
N LEU A 31 -8.52 5.93 12.14
CA LEU A 31 -9.31 5.16 13.11
C LEU A 31 -8.53 4.02 13.78
N LEU A 32 -7.44 3.56 13.15
CA LEU A 32 -6.61 2.47 13.64
C LEU A 32 -5.37 2.95 14.41
N ASP A 33 -5.13 4.26 14.48
CA ASP A 33 -3.92 4.87 15.07
C ASP A 33 -3.80 4.61 16.59
N ASP A 34 -4.95 4.42 17.27
CA ASP A 34 -5.01 4.09 18.70
C ASP A 34 -4.65 2.63 19.02
N PHE A 35 -4.40 1.80 18.00
CA PHE A 35 -4.07 0.38 18.17
C PHE A 35 -2.59 0.14 17.88
N ASP A 36 -1.93 -0.61 18.76
CA ASP A 36 -0.56 -1.08 18.55
C ASP A 36 -0.53 -2.24 17.53
N LEU A 37 -0.71 -1.90 16.25
CA LEU A 37 -0.69 -2.84 15.14
C LEU A 37 -0.01 -2.23 13.92
N LYS A 38 0.46 -3.09 13.01
CA LYS A 38 1.07 -2.64 11.75
C LYS A 38 -0.01 -2.48 10.69
N ILE A 39 -0.14 -1.28 10.15
CA ILE A 39 -1.05 -0.98 9.06
C ILE A 39 -0.26 -0.99 7.75
N TYR A 40 -0.73 -1.77 6.78
CA TYR A 40 -0.17 -1.84 5.44
C TYR A 40 -1.22 -1.39 4.42
N ARG A 41 -0.76 -0.77 3.35
CA ARG A 41 -1.56 -0.55 2.14
C ARG A 41 -1.13 -1.56 1.09
N LEU A 42 -2.07 -2.17 0.36
CA LEU A 42 -1.71 -2.96 -0.83
C LEU A 42 -0.88 -2.10 -1.79
N GLY A 43 0.12 -2.68 -2.45
CA GLY A 43 1.02 -1.92 -3.31
C GLY A 43 0.31 -1.28 -4.51
N MET A 44 0.82 -0.13 -4.95
CA MET A 44 0.45 0.53 -6.21
C MET A 44 1.64 0.42 -7.16
N GLY A 45 1.39 0.15 -8.44
CA GLY A 45 2.47 0.06 -9.42
C GLY A 45 2.05 -0.56 -10.74
N LEU A 46 3.04 -1.10 -11.46
CA LEU A 46 2.85 -1.80 -12.71
C LEU A 46 2.30 -3.21 -12.48
N PRO A 47 1.28 -3.65 -13.24
CA PRO A 47 0.88 -5.05 -13.24
C PRO A 47 1.99 -5.94 -13.80
N TYR A 48 2.06 -7.18 -13.31
CA TYR A 48 2.94 -8.19 -13.88
C TYR A 48 2.65 -8.38 -15.37
N ASN A 49 3.72 -8.55 -16.16
CA ASN A 49 3.66 -8.75 -17.62
C ASN A 49 3.01 -7.59 -18.41
N SER A 50 2.85 -6.41 -17.83
CA SER A 50 2.46 -5.21 -18.57
C SER A 50 3.65 -4.57 -19.29
N SER A 51 3.41 -3.89 -20.40
CA SER A 51 4.42 -2.99 -20.98
C SER A 51 4.38 -1.63 -20.30
N ILE A 52 5.56 -1.09 -20.04
CA ILE A 52 5.73 0.28 -19.51
C ILE A 52 5.12 1.33 -20.45
N ASP A 53 5.07 1.05 -21.76
CA ASP A 53 4.53 1.96 -22.78
C ASP A 53 3.04 2.23 -22.60
N TYR A 54 2.31 1.33 -21.93
CA TYR A 54 0.88 1.45 -21.68
C TYR A 54 0.55 1.85 -20.24
N ALA A 55 1.55 2.12 -19.42
CA ALA A 55 1.34 2.48 -18.03
C ALA A 55 0.94 3.95 -17.89
N ASP A 56 -0.08 4.21 -17.08
CA ASP A 56 -0.45 5.58 -16.72
C ASP A 56 0.57 6.18 -15.72
N SER A 57 0.56 7.50 -15.64
CA SER A 57 1.49 8.26 -14.80
C SER A 57 1.39 7.92 -13.30
N PHE A 58 0.21 7.54 -12.79
CA PHE A 58 0.04 7.17 -11.38
C PHE A 58 0.62 5.80 -11.10
N SER A 59 0.40 4.81 -11.98
CA SER A 59 1.03 3.50 -11.88
C SER A 59 2.55 3.58 -11.98
N LEU A 60 3.09 4.39 -12.88
CA LEU A 60 4.54 4.62 -12.99
C LEU A 60 5.11 5.26 -11.72
N LYS A 61 4.43 6.29 -11.20
CA LYS A 61 4.82 6.93 -9.94
C LYS A 61 4.83 5.93 -8.78
N GLY A 62 3.77 5.15 -8.63
CA GLY A 62 3.67 4.12 -7.59
C GLY A 62 4.76 3.05 -7.70
N ALA A 63 5.06 2.59 -8.92
CA ALA A 63 6.13 1.63 -9.15
C ALA A 63 7.51 2.22 -8.80
N PHE A 64 7.75 3.50 -9.12
CA PHE A 64 9.01 4.18 -8.81
C PHE A 64 9.22 4.41 -7.31
N GLU A 65 8.16 4.84 -6.61
CA GLU A 65 8.16 5.02 -5.15
C GLU A 65 8.44 3.69 -4.44
N ASN A 66 7.90 2.58 -4.95
CA ASN A 66 8.07 1.23 -4.41
C ASN A 66 9.19 0.42 -5.09
N LYS A 67 10.16 1.08 -5.75
CA LYS A 67 11.27 0.40 -6.42
C LYS A 67 12.03 -0.51 -5.45
N GLN A 68 12.43 -1.67 -5.95
CA GLN A 68 13.24 -2.62 -5.19
C GLN A 68 14.71 -2.52 -5.60
N LEU A 69 15.60 -2.55 -4.62
CA LEU A 69 17.05 -2.61 -4.85
C LEU A 69 17.43 -4.05 -5.24
N ILE A 70 17.94 -4.24 -6.45
CA ILE A 70 18.37 -5.56 -6.94
C ILE A 70 19.87 -5.79 -6.69
N LYS A 71 20.67 -4.73 -6.69
CA LYS A 71 22.10 -4.81 -6.44
C LYS A 71 22.62 -3.47 -5.92
N ASP A 72 23.24 -3.48 -4.75
CA ASP A 72 24.10 -2.39 -4.31
C ASP A 72 25.55 -2.77 -4.56
N LYS A 73 26.34 -1.87 -5.14
CA LYS A 73 27.79 -2.11 -5.36
C LYS A 73 28.62 -1.78 -4.11
N LYS A 74 28.01 -1.26 -3.04
CA LYS A 74 28.64 -0.98 -1.75
C LYS A 74 28.06 -1.89 -0.66
N ALA A 75 28.55 -3.12 -0.62
CA ALA A 75 28.55 -3.99 0.56
C ALA A 75 29.86 -4.78 0.54
#